data_AF-A0A3N5FIW7-F1
#
_entry.id   AF-A0A3N5FIW7-F1
#
_cell.length_a   1.000
_cell.length_b   1.000
_cell.length_c   1.000
_cell.angle_alpha   90.00
_cell.angle_beta   90.00
_cell.angle_gamma   90.00
#
_symmetry.space_group_name_H-M   'P 1'
#
loop_
_entity.id
_entity.type
_entity.pdbx_description
1 polymer ?
#
loop_
_entity_poly.entity_id
_entity_poly.type
_entity_poly.pdbx_seq_one_letter_code
_entity_poly.pdbx_strand_id
1 'polypeptide(L)'
;MVLTLAAVAAHKKIKLETIQVHVRCGSTALDNRTNAFSVDIDIDGHLTERERKILFNSSRSCEIGKMLRGQTEISYQLSSGVEALN
;
A
#
# COMPACT_ATOMS: atom_id res chain seq x y z
N MET A 1 5.42 -5.48 1.97
CA MET A 1 4.17 -5.23 1.21
C MET A 1 4.35 -5.46 -0.28
N VAL A 2 5.41 -4.93 -0.91
CA VAL A 2 5.72 -5.13 -2.34
C VAL A 2 5.68 -6.60 -2.76
N LEU A 3 6.31 -7.50 -1.98
CA LEU A 3 6.32 -8.95 -2.26
C LEU A 3 4.91 -9.56 -2.25
N THR A 4 4.07 -9.17 -1.28
CA THR A 4 2.67 -9.63 -1.20
C THR A 4 1.88 -9.18 -2.43
N LEU A 5 2.07 -7.92 -2.86
CA LEU A 5 1.42 -7.38 -4.05
C LEU A 5 1.85 -8.12 -5.32
N ALA A 6 3.16 -8.33 -5.50
CA ALA A 6 3.70 -9.07 -6.64
C ALA A 6 3.18 -10.52 -6.68
N ALA A 7 3.16 -11.20 -5.53
CA ALA A 7 2.66 -12.58 -5.43
C ALA A 7 1.16 -12.68 -5.76
N VAL A 8 0.34 -11.77 -5.23
CA VAL A 8 -1.10 -11.74 -5.54
C VAL A 8 -1.35 -11.42 -7.01
N ALA A 9 -0.60 -10.47 -7.58
CA ALA A 9 -0.71 -10.13 -8.99
C ALA A 9 -0.39 -11.32 -9.90
N ALA A 10 0.72 -12.01 -9.64
CA ALA A 10 1.10 -13.22 -10.38
C ALA A 10 0.03 -14.31 -10.27
N HIS A 11 -0.46 -14.60 -9.05
CA HIS A 11 -1.48 -15.61 -8.82
C HIS A 11 -2.83 -15.27 -9.47
N LYS A 12 -3.21 -13.99 -9.51
CA LYS A 12 -4.45 -13.51 -10.13
C LYS A 12 -4.28 -13.14 -11.61
N LYS A 13 -3.09 -13.34 -12.19
CA LYS A 13 -2.73 -12.99 -13.57
C LYS A 13 -2.96 -11.52 -13.91
N ILE A 14 -2.72 -10.65 -12.93
CA ILE A 14 -2.79 -9.19 -13.10
C ILE A 14 -1.45 -8.72 -13.64
N LYS A 15 -1.45 -8.03 -14.78
CA LYS A 15 -0.24 -7.48 -15.38
C LYS A 15 0.15 -6.20 -14.65
N LEU A 16 1.34 -6.20 -14.05
CA LEU A 16 1.94 -5.05 -13.39
C LEU A 16 3.21 -4.66 -14.13
N GLU A 17 3.39 -3.36 -14.36
CA GLU A 17 4.61 -2.84 -14.94
C GLU A 17 5.58 -2.44 -13.82
N THR A 18 5.07 -1.68 -12.84
CA THR A 18 5.87 -1.21 -11.72
C THR A 18 5.02 -1.15 -10.45
N ILE A 19 5.65 -1.46 -9.32
CA ILE A 19 5.07 -1.29 -7.98
C ILE A 19 6.10 -0.55 -7.14
N GLN A 20 5.71 0.58 -6.58
CA GLN A 20 6.49 1.30 -5.59
C GLN A 20 5.65 1.45 -4.31
N VAL A 21 6.33 1.37 -3.16
CA VAL A 21 5.69 1.55 -1.86
C VAL A 21 6.55 2.52 -1.06
N HIS A 22 5.97 3.66 -0.74
CA HIS A 22 6.57 4.68 0.11
C HIS A 22 5.96 4.55 1.51
N VAL A 23 6.83 4.41 2.52
CA VAL A 23 6.40 4.35 3.91
C VAL A 23 6.95 5.56 4.64
N ARG A 24 6.06 6.39 5.15
CA ARG A 24 6.39 7.53 6.00
C ARG A 24 6.05 7.17 7.44
N CYS A 25 6.97 7.44 8.36
CA CYS A 25 6.78 7.27 9.80
C CYS A 25 6.76 8.65 10.45
N GLY A 26 5.71 8.94 11.22
CA GLY A 26 5.59 10.13 12.04
C GLY A 26 5.30 9.77 13.50
N SER A 27 5.74 10.62 14.41
CA SER A 27 5.30 10.62 15.81
C SER A 27 4.23 11.71 15.95
N THR A 28 3.09 11.37 16.53
CA THR A 28 2.11 12.39 16.92
C THR A 28 2.58 13.04 18.23
N ALA A 29 2.80 14.35 18.20
CA ALA A 29 3.39 15.11 19.30
C ALA A 29 2.55 15.14 20.59
N LEU A 30 1.29 14.68 20.55
CA LEU A 30 0.38 14.72 21.71
C LEU A 30 0.61 13.56 22.70
N ASP A 31 1.11 12.42 22.24
CA ASP A 31 1.38 11.25 23.07
C ASP A 31 2.58 10.52 22.48
N ASN A 32 3.74 10.59 23.14
CA ASN A 32 5.03 9.97 22.77
C ASN A 32 4.99 8.41 22.64
N ARG A 33 3.80 7.81 22.46
CA ARG A 33 3.56 6.37 22.45
C ARG A 33 2.90 5.87 21.16
N THR A 34 2.38 6.76 20.30
CA THR A 34 1.67 6.34 19.10
C THR A 34 2.46 6.71 17.87
N ASN A 35 3.22 5.75 17.34
CA ASN A 35 3.78 5.89 16.00
C ASN A 35 2.63 5.86 14.99
N ALA A 36 2.70 6.71 13.97
CA ALA A 36 1.76 6.73 12.86
C ALA A 36 2.53 6.46 11.57
N PHE A 37 2.08 5.49 10.78
CA PHE A 37 2.63 5.21 9.47
C PHE A 37 1.63 5.59 8.38
N SER A 38 2.14 6.25 7.34
CA SER A 38 1.42 6.46 6.10
C SER A 38 2.12 5.63 5.02
N VAL A 39 1.34 4.77 4.36
CA VAL A 39 1.82 3.90 3.29
C VAL A 39 1.17 4.33 1.99
N ASP A 40 1.97 4.89 1.10
CA ASP A 40 1.57 5.24 -0.25
C ASP A 40 2.04 4.13 -1.19
N ILE A 41 1.12 3.59 -1.98
CA ILE A 41 1.37 2.50 -2.91
C ILE A 41 1.13 3.06 -4.31
N ASP A 42 2.19 3.16 -5.09
CA ASP A 42 2.11 3.57 -6.49
C ASP A 42 2.20 2.34 -7.38
N ILE A 43 1.16 2.12 -8.16
CA ILE A 43 1.10 0.99 -9.09
C ILE A 43 0.85 1.52 -10.50
N ASP A 44 1.81 1.21 -11.37
CA ASP A 44 1.77 1.59 -12.77
C ASP A 44 1.19 0.46 -13.63
N GLY A 45 0.31 0.85 -14.55
CA GLY A 45 -0.35 -0.02 -15.50
C GLY A 45 -1.85 0.26 -15.66
N HIS A 46 -2.43 -0.33 -16.71
CA HIS A 46 -3.87 -0.27 -17.00
C HIS A 46 -4.66 -1.25 -16.13
N LEU A 47 -4.72 -0.98 -14.83
CA LEU A 47 -5.51 -1.77 -13.90
C LEU A 47 -7.00 -1.42 -14.00
N THR A 48 -7.84 -2.45 -14.04
CA THR A 48 -9.27 -2.27 -13.80
C THR A 48 -9.51 -1.87 -12.35
N GLU A 49 -10.66 -1.25 -12.07
CA GLU A 49 -11.05 -0.91 -10.69
C GLU A 49 -11.07 -2.14 -9.77
N ARG A 50 -11.48 -3.30 -10.32
CA ARG A 50 -11.48 -4.57 -9.61
C ARG A 50 -10.07 -5.00 -9.21
N GLU A 51 -9.11 -4.92 -10.12
CA GLU A 51 -7.73 -5.30 -9.87
C GLU A 51 -7.07 -4.36 -8.85
N ARG A 52 -7.33 -3.05 -8.96
CA ARG A 52 -6.90 -2.07 -7.93
C ARG A 52 -7.42 -2.44 -6.55
N LYS A 53 -8.72 -2.78 -6.44
CA LYS A 53 -9.32 -3.22 -5.17
C LYS A 53 -8.69 -4.51 -4.65
N ILE A 54 -8.40 -5.49 -5.51
CA ILE A 54 -7.73 -6.74 -5.11
C ILE A 54 -6.34 -6.43 -4.52
N LEU A 55 -5.55 -5.62 -5.22
CA LEU A 55 -4.19 -5.27 -4.79
C LEU A 55 -4.20 -4.44 -3.52
N PHE A 56 -5.06 -3.42 -3.43
CA PHE A 56 -5.22 -2.61 -2.23
C PHE A 56 -5.63 -3.43 -1.00
N ASN A 57 -6.58 -4.34 -1.15
CA ASN A 57 -6.99 -5.20 -0.03
C ASN A 57 -5.87 -6.18 0.38
N SER A 58 -5.06 -6.61 -0.59
CA SER A 58 -3.94 -7.53 -0.35
C SER A 58 -2.76 -6.85 0.34
N SER A 59 -2.49 -5.57 0.05
CA SER A 59 -1.46 -4.82 0.77
C SER A 59 -1.81 -4.74 2.26
N ARG A 60 -3.06 -4.37 2.58
CA ARG A 60 -3.54 -4.26 3.96
C ARG A 60 -3.45 -5.58 4.73
N SER A 61 -3.48 -6.73 4.06
CA SER A 61 -3.44 -8.06 4.69
C SER A 61 -2.04 -8.69 4.75
N CYS A 62 -0.99 -7.97 4.35
CA CYS A 62 0.38 -8.45 4.50
C CYS A 62 0.78 -8.63 5.97
N GLU A 63 1.76 -9.48 6.21
CA GLU A 63 2.24 -9.91 7.53
C GLU A 63 2.73 -8.72 8.37
N ILE A 64 3.47 -7.79 7.75
CA ILE A 64 3.92 -6.55 8.40
C ILE A 64 2.73 -5.68 8.80
N GLY A 65 1.77 -5.47 7.90
CA GLY A 65 0.57 -4.69 8.17
C GLY A 65 -0.31 -5.34 9.25
N LYS A 66 -0.28 -6.66 9.40
CA LYS A 66 -0.94 -7.38 10.50
C LYS A 66 -0.21 -7.21 11.82
N MET A 67 1.12 -7.32 11.83
CA MET A 67 1.94 -7.17 13.05
C MET A 67 1.83 -5.77 13.67
N LEU A 68 1.74 -4.73 12.83
CA LEU A 68 1.73 -3.34 13.30
C LEU A 68 0.33 -2.83 13.69
N ARG A 69 -0.75 -3.55 13.33
CA ARG A 69 -2.12 -3.15 13.70
C ARG A 69 -2.31 -3.20 15.21
N GLY A 70 -2.90 -2.14 15.77
CA GLY A 70 -3.31 -2.06 17.18
C GLY A 70 -2.29 -1.41 18.11
N GLN A 71 -1.00 -1.37 17.75
CA GLN A 71 0.04 -0.63 18.49
C GLN A 71 0.33 0.74 17.88
N THR A 72 -0.23 1.01 16.70
CA THR A 72 0.21 2.06 15.80
C THR A 72 -0.91 2.30 14.79
N GLU A 73 -1.12 3.57 14.43
CA GLU A 73 -2.07 3.93 13.38
C GLU A 73 -1.41 3.78 12.01
N ILE A 74 -2.09 3.12 11.05
CA ILE A 74 -1.56 2.93 9.70
C ILE A 74 -2.61 3.32 8.68
N SER A 75 -2.31 4.33 7.88
CA SER A 75 -3.11 4.74 6.72
C SER A 75 -2.52 4.20 5.43
N TYR A 76 -3.38 3.83 4.49
CA TYR A 76 -2.99 3.28 3.19
C TYR A 76 -3.64 4.09 2.09
N GLN A 77 -2.84 4.51 1.11
CA GLN A 77 -3.32 5.13 -0.11
C GLN A 77 -2.78 4.35 -1.31
N LEU A 78 -3.65 4.13 -2.31
CA LEU A 78 -3.25 3.58 -3.60
C LEU A 78 -3.38 4.69 -4.64
N SER A 79 -2.27 5.05 -5.26
CA SER A 79 -2.22 5.95 -6.40
C SER A 79 -1.94 5.13 -7.66
N SER A 80 -2.64 5.47 -8.75
CA SER A 80 -2.20 5.04 -10.07
C SER A 80 -1.25 6.08 -10.60
N GLY A 81 -0.05 5.70 -11.06
CA GLY A 81 0.79 6.58 -11.87
C GLY A 81 0.11 6.83 -13.21
N VAL A 82 -0.87 7.73 -13.18
CA VAL A 82 -1.15 8.60 -14.30
C VAL A 82 -0.53 9.90 -13.84
N GLU A 83 0.61 10.27 -14.44
CA GLU A 83 1.24 11.55 -14.22
C GLU A 83 0.15 12.64 -14.22
N ALA A 84 -0.06 13.28 -13.08
CA ALA A 84 -0.74 14.55 -13.04
C ALA A 84 0.21 15.57 -13.68
N LEU A 85 0.25 15.59 -15.01
CA LEU A 85 0.72 16.74 -15.77
C LEU A 85 -0.35 17.83 -15.61
N ASN A 86 -0.10 18.76 -14.70
CA ASN A 86 -0.57 20.15 -14.76
C ASN A 86 0.37 21.04 -13.95
#